data_AF-A0A7G5Z3U7-F1
#
_entry.id   AF-A0A7G5Z3U7-F1
#
_cell.length_a   1.000
_cell.length_b   1.000
_cell.length_c   1.000
_cell.angle_alpha   90.00
_cell.angle_beta   90.00
_cell.angle_gamma   90.00
#
_symmetry.space_group_name_H-M   'P 1'
#
loop_
_entity.id
_entity.type
_entity.pdbx_description
1 polymer ?
#
loop_
_entity_poly.entity_id
_entity_poly.type
_entity_poly.pdbx_seq_one_letter_code
_entity_poly.pdbx_strand_id
1 'polypeptide(L)'
;MATSTTPTQPASPASPSGGASGGGGSGGIKIVNVNFFDIRDRENTARSDVRADWQMLEQRKQKVGTLGEDDQAEHARLTKLLAVVNGTATKAPQFIDPLFGAARHLLRQDHLGLQPIEVEHSGFTPASSAKLTFPKLANADEATRDREVARIGLVIGLLQLWKAPLPRLIADSAGEVKADDTGPNYGEFGEQLVKAMARVSTRIDLAVRILKTMSDAVNVAGDAREPEISSLEYAQVFEKLVERNISAKDPNLKPQVEESFGRVQDIGADKPMHEFEINLPDLEATTEFEVVGDHCRLMGSFIFASAFEELKAFQVVDKLVEMSQRGEIPLIRGPAGTQLYSYWREAPNRMSEVERQNFYAMTLGLPTGQPGVSVNSDFQDLWLRFVSSVSSLVRESRVDRLIRSSLPVAINQQQVKKAARDLAVNMSSRGYGMIFYAAADLQKQINDMIALLRDPELRAAFGARDMWGVIDQIAQTELGGARNSSKYRMLATSGAIITNWIANHTDRLRDPTAPMVELRDVENPPARASGQTPVSKPTDYDLVNACEMWLADSAMGEDRVEQMSQPRESPQVTARPIQIPSIARDLLEGTGLGLGMGFDPGLSRANGRANGHGSYAGY
;
A
#
# COMPACT_ATOMS: atom_id res chain seq x y z
N MET A 1 75.98 24.93 52.12
CA MET A 1 76.97 23.98 51.58
C MET A 1 76.37 23.39 50.33
N ALA A 2 76.63 24.02 49.19
CA ALA A 2 77.79 23.72 48.33
C ALA A 2 77.42 22.52 47.42
N THR A 3 76.97 22.80 46.19
CA THR A 3 77.78 22.72 44.93
C THR A 3 77.99 21.25 44.55
N SER A 4 77.83 20.74 43.33
CA SER A 4 77.82 21.24 41.94
C SER A 4 77.64 19.93 41.10
N THR A 5 77.34 19.83 39.80
CA THR A 5 77.78 20.58 38.62
C THR A 5 77.08 19.91 37.42
N THR A 6 76.33 20.69 36.64
CA THR A 6 76.14 20.55 35.16
C THR A 6 77.49 20.75 34.45
N PRO A 7 77.72 20.48 33.13
CA PRO A 7 76.89 20.85 31.94
C PRO A 7 76.96 19.77 30.78
N THR A 8 76.38 19.86 29.58
CA THR A 8 76.45 20.93 28.55
C THR A 8 75.49 20.64 27.37
N GLN A 9 74.82 21.71 26.92
CA GLN A 9 74.00 22.00 25.72
C GLN A 9 74.73 21.78 24.35
N PRO A 10 74.14 21.96 23.12
CA PRO A 10 73.10 22.95 22.71
C PRO A 10 72.02 22.52 21.66
N ALA A 11 70.78 23.06 21.74
CA ALA A 11 70.11 24.11 20.93
C ALA A 11 69.54 23.62 19.57
N SER A 12 68.33 23.95 19.05
CA SER A 12 67.21 24.90 19.30
C SER A 12 66.10 24.60 18.24
N PRO A 13 64.92 25.26 18.12
CA PRO A 13 64.22 26.22 18.98
C PRO A 13 62.69 25.99 19.20
N ALA A 14 62.16 26.67 20.24
CA ALA A 14 60.83 27.33 20.38
C ALA A 14 59.46 26.59 20.23
N SER A 15 58.90 26.27 21.40
CA SER A 15 57.50 26.32 21.97
C SER A 15 56.33 26.99 21.18
N PRO A 16 55.02 26.73 21.51
CA PRO A 16 54.50 26.46 22.87
C PRO A 16 53.30 25.49 23.08
N SER A 17 53.30 24.91 24.30
CA SER A 17 52.18 24.52 25.20
C SER A 17 50.86 23.95 24.65
N GLY A 18 50.53 22.71 25.07
CA GLY A 18 49.15 22.19 25.04
C GLY A 18 49.00 20.67 25.18
N GLY A 19 49.58 20.05 26.20
CA GLY A 19 49.43 18.60 26.43
C GLY A 19 48.26 18.28 27.35
N ALA A 20 47.06 18.12 26.78
CA ALA A 20 45.94 17.49 27.47
C ALA A 20 46.15 15.97 27.53
N SER A 21 46.18 15.42 28.75
CA SER A 21 46.23 13.98 29.01
C SER A 21 44.92 13.32 28.56
N GLY A 22 44.97 12.61 27.44
CA GLY A 22 43.88 11.78 26.95
C GLY A 22 43.69 10.53 27.81
N GLY A 23 42.53 10.44 28.46
CA GLY A 23 41.95 9.20 28.98
C GLY A 23 40.59 8.99 28.33
N GLY A 24 40.57 8.35 27.16
CA GLY A 24 39.35 8.00 26.44
C GLY A 24 38.69 6.77 27.06
N GLY A 25 37.68 6.99 27.90
CA GLY A 25 36.76 5.95 28.35
C GLY A 25 35.69 5.68 27.29
N SER A 26 35.61 4.44 26.82
CA SER A 26 34.56 3.89 25.96
C SER A 26 33.17 4.02 26.62
N GLY A 27 32.42 5.05 26.22
CA GLY A 27 31.01 5.23 26.60
C GLY A 27 30.10 4.52 25.60
N GLY A 28 29.84 3.22 25.81
CA GLY A 28 28.87 2.46 25.01
C GLY A 28 27.43 2.89 25.28
N ILE A 29 26.55 2.70 24.29
CA ILE A 29 25.13 3.07 24.36
C ILE A 29 24.41 2.26 25.44
N LYS A 30 23.50 2.95 26.15
CA LYS A 30 22.69 2.38 27.24
C LYS A 30 21.39 1.80 26.68
N ILE A 31 21.10 0.52 26.95
CA ILE A 31 19.90 -0.15 26.42
C ILE A 31 18.62 0.46 27.00
N VAL A 32 18.64 0.92 28.25
CA VAL A 32 17.55 1.70 28.86
C VAL A 32 17.10 2.94 28.07
N ASN A 33 17.93 3.44 27.15
CA ASN A 33 17.59 4.59 26.32
C ASN A 33 17.05 4.21 24.94
N VAL A 34 16.90 2.91 24.63
CA VAL A 34 16.34 2.44 23.36
C VAL A 34 14.87 2.81 23.24
N ASN A 35 14.54 3.41 22.11
CA ASN A 35 13.19 3.79 21.75
C ASN A 35 12.58 2.76 20.80
N PHE A 36 11.53 2.06 21.23
CA PHE A 36 10.80 1.12 20.38
C PHE A 36 9.69 1.82 19.61
N PHE A 37 10.03 2.36 18.43
CA PHE A 37 9.11 3.21 17.67
C PHE A 37 7.83 2.49 17.23
N ASP A 38 7.88 1.19 16.97
CA ASP A 38 6.72 0.40 16.56
C ASP A 38 5.67 0.27 17.69
N ILE A 39 6.09 0.25 18.96
CA ILE A 39 5.19 0.28 20.12
C ILE A 39 4.46 1.62 20.19
N ARG A 40 5.18 2.74 19.98
CA ARG A 40 4.58 4.09 19.91
C ARG A 40 3.55 4.18 18.80
N ASP A 41 3.91 3.72 17.61
CA ASP A 41 3.10 3.89 16.41
C ASP A 41 1.82 3.04 16.49
N ARG A 42 1.88 1.84 17.07
CA ARG A 42 0.69 1.03 17.40
C ARG A 42 -0.22 1.68 18.42
N GLU A 43 0.32 2.20 19.52
CA GLU A 43 -0.47 2.90 20.55
C GLU A 43 -1.18 4.14 19.97
N ASN A 44 -0.50 4.91 19.12
CA ASN A 44 -1.09 6.05 18.43
C ASN A 44 -2.20 5.62 17.45
N THR A 45 -1.97 4.52 16.71
CA THR A 45 -2.96 3.96 15.78
C THR A 45 -4.19 3.48 16.54
N ALA A 46 -4.03 2.69 17.60
CA ALA A 46 -5.12 2.23 18.45
C ALA A 46 -5.94 3.39 19.06
N ARG A 47 -5.27 4.47 19.49
CA ARG A 47 -5.93 5.70 19.94
C ARG A 47 -6.75 6.39 18.87
N SER A 48 -6.27 6.39 17.63
CA SER A 48 -7.01 6.91 16.50
C SER A 48 -8.23 6.03 16.19
N ASP A 49 -8.03 4.71 16.17
CA ASP A 49 -9.07 3.73 15.82
C ASP A 49 -10.22 3.74 16.83
N VAL A 50 -9.92 3.71 18.14
CA VAL A 50 -10.95 3.80 19.20
C VAL A 50 -11.80 5.07 19.05
N ARG A 51 -11.19 6.21 18.69
CA ARG A 51 -11.93 7.46 18.46
C ARG A 51 -12.80 7.36 17.21
N ALA A 52 -12.26 6.82 16.12
CA ALA A 52 -12.97 6.67 14.86
C ALA A 52 -14.17 5.73 15.00
N ASP A 53 -13.98 4.57 15.61
CA ASP A 53 -15.03 3.57 15.82
C ASP A 53 -16.13 4.09 16.75
N TRP A 54 -15.76 4.78 17.82
CA TRP A 54 -16.72 5.43 18.72
C TRP A 54 -17.56 6.48 17.97
N GLN A 55 -16.92 7.34 17.17
CA GLN A 55 -17.61 8.36 16.38
C GLN A 55 -18.56 7.74 15.35
N MET A 56 -18.17 6.63 14.72
CA MET A 56 -19.01 5.90 13.78
C MET A 56 -20.28 5.37 14.45
N LEU A 57 -20.15 4.71 15.61
CA LEU A 57 -21.30 4.19 16.35
C LEU A 57 -22.18 5.30 16.92
N GLU A 58 -21.60 6.41 17.38
CA GLU A 58 -22.34 7.58 17.87
C GLU A 58 -23.18 8.22 16.75
N GLN A 59 -22.59 8.43 15.56
CA GLN A 59 -23.32 8.95 14.40
C GLN A 59 -24.44 8.00 13.96
N ARG A 60 -24.22 6.69 14.04
CA ARG A 60 -25.24 5.69 13.72
C ARG A 60 -26.38 5.71 14.74
N LYS A 61 -26.07 5.83 16.03
CA LYS A 61 -27.06 6.00 17.11
C LYS A 61 -27.93 7.25 16.90
N GLN A 62 -27.32 8.36 16.49
CA GLN A 62 -28.05 9.60 16.18
C GLN A 62 -28.98 9.46 14.98
N LYS A 63 -28.61 8.66 13.98
CA LYS A 63 -29.44 8.42 12.77
C LYS A 63 -30.59 7.43 13.00
N VAL A 64 -30.34 6.35 13.74
CA VAL A 64 -31.26 5.21 13.89
C VAL A 64 -32.05 5.25 15.21
N GLY A 65 -31.64 6.10 16.16
CA GLY A 65 -32.26 6.24 17.49
C GLY A 65 -31.79 5.16 18.47
N THR A 66 -31.96 3.88 18.12
CA THR A 66 -31.51 2.74 18.93
C THR A 66 -30.56 1.85 18.12
N LEU A 67 -29.37 1.59 18.67
CA LEU A 67 -28.41 0.63 18.11
C LEU A 67 -28.89 -0.81 18.36
N GLY A 68 -28.38 -1.76 17.56
CA GLY A 68 -28.54 -3.19 17.88
C GLY A 68 -27.83 -3.56 19.19
N GLU A 69 -28.17 -4.70 19.79
CA GLU A 69 -27.64 -5.12 21.10
C GLU A 69 -26.10 -5.19 21.11
N ASP A 70 -25.50 -5.79 20.08
CA ASP A 70 -24.05 -5.88 19.92
C ASP A 70 -23.39 -4.51 19.70
N ASP A 71 -23.98 -3.67 18.85
CA ASP A 71 -23.49 -2.31 18.57
C ASP A 71 -23.60 -1.41 19.81
N GLN A 72 -24.62 -1.63 20.65
CA GLN A 72 -24.82 -0.91 21.90
C GLN A 72 -23.81 -1.34 22.96
N ALA A 73 -23.51 -2.64 23.05
CA ALA A 73 -22.45 -3.15 23.91
C ALA A 73 -21.07 -2.62 23.50
N GLU A 74 -20.80 -2.58 22.19
CA GLU A 74 -19.55 -2.07 21.64
C GLU A 74 -19.42 -0.55 21.81
N HIS A 75 -20.50 0.20 21.59
CA HIS A 75 -20.54 1.64 21.86
C HIS A 75 -20.27 1.94 23.34
N ALA A 76 -20.85 1.16 24.26
CA ALA A 76 -20.60 1.29 25.70
C ALA A 76 -19.14 0.96 26.06
N ARG A 77 -18.55 -0.06 25.45
CA ARG A 77 -17.13 -0.43 25.62
C ARG A 77 -16.21 0.70 25.15
N LEU A 78 -16.40 1.18 23.92
CA LEU A 78 -15.61 2.24 23.33
C LEU A 78 -15.76 3.56 24.09
N THR A 79 -16.95 3.86 24.62
CA THR A 79 -17.18 5.05 25.45
C THR A 79 -16.30 5.04 26.71
N LYS A 80 -16.17 3.88 27.37
CA LYS A 80 -15.29 3.74 28.54
C LYS A 80 -13.81 3.86 28.17
N LEU A 81 -13.38 3.24 27.07
CA LEU A 81 -12.00 3.37 26.58
C LEU A 81 -11.66 4.81 26.16
N LEU A 82 -12.60 5.52 25.53
CA LEU A 82 -12.42 6.90 25.13
C LEU A 82 -12.26 7.84 26.34
N ALA A 83 -12.96 7.58 27.44
CA ALA A 83 -12.77 8.31 28.71
C ALA A 83 -11.34 8.14 29.24
N VAL A 84 -10.77 6.94 29.10
CA VAL A 84 -9.36 6.69 29.45
C VAL A 84 -8.41 7.44 28.52
N VAL A 85 -8.65 7.40 27.20
CA VAL A 85 -7.82 8.10 26.19
C VAL A 85 -7.81 9.62 26.39
N ASN A 86 -8.95 10.19 26.79
CA ASN A 86 -9.09 11.63 27.03
C ASN A 86 -8.57 12.06 28.42
N GLY A 87 -8.04 11.13 29.23
CA GLY A 87 -7.46 11.41 30.54
C GLY A 87 -8.48 11.75 31.62
N THR A 88 -9.76 11.44 31.41
CA THR A 88 -10.83 11.75 32.38
C THR A 88 -11.05 10.65 33.42
N ALA A 89 -10.44 9.47 33.24
CA ALA A 89 -10.75 8.27 34.03
C ALA A 89 -9.71 7.87 35.10
N THR A 90 -8.41 8.20 34.99
CA THR A 90 -7.37 7.70 35.93
C THR A 90 -6.17 8.63 36.12
N LYS A 91 -5.47 8.51 37.28
CA LYS A 91 -4.21 9.23 37.61
C LYS A 91 -2.95 8.60 37.00
N ALA A 92 -3.04 7.37 36.49
CA ALA A 92 -1.92 6.60 35.96
C ALA A 92 -2.05 6.41 34.43
N PRO A 93 -0.94 6.32 33.68
CA PRO A 93 -1.00 6.08 32.26
C PRO A 93 -1.67 4.74 31.93
N GLN A 94 -2.59 4.78 30.97
CA GLN A 94 -3.27 3.62 30.44
C GLN A 94 -2.97 3.49 28.94
N PHE A 95 -2.85 2.25 28.50
CA PHE A 95 -2.44 1.86 27.16
C PHE A 95 -3.59 1.14 26.48
N ILE A 96 -3.82 1.45 25.21
CA ILE A 96 -4.95 0.91 24.46
C ILE A 96 -4.55 0.18 23.18
N ASP A 97 -3.26 0.08 22.86
CA ASP A 97 -2.75 -0.93 21.95
C ASP A 97 -3.15 -2.33 22.47
N PRO A 98 -3.95 -3.12 21.73
CA PRO A 98 -4.35 -4.46 22.14
C PRO A 98 -3.16 -5.37 22.47
N LEU A 99 -2.05 -5.25 21.75
CA LEU A 99 -0.86 -6.08 21.98
C LEU A 99 -0.18 -5.70 23.30
N PHE A 100 0.23 -4.44 23.44
CA PHE A 100 0.92 -3.98 24.65
C PHE A 100 0.01 -3.98 25.88
N GLY A 101 -1.22 -3.51 25.75
CA GLY A 101 -2.21 -3.45 26.82
C GLY A 101 -2.54 -4.83 27.39
N ALA A 102 -2.74 -5.83 26.53
CA ALA A 102 -2.99 -7.20 26.96
C ALA A 102 -1.76 -7.85 27.59
N ALA A 103 -0.58 -7.68 26.97
CA ALA A 103 0.67 -8.19 27.53
C ALA A 103 0.95 -7.59 28.91
N ARG A 104 0.78 -6.27 29.08
CA ARG A 104 0.93 -5.59 30.37
C ARG A 104 -0.07 -6.09 31.41
N HIS A 105 -1.34 -6.29 31.02
CA HIS A 105 -2.35 -6.81 31.94
C HIS A 105 -1.96 -8.20 32.47
N LEU A 106 -1.59 -9.12 31.57
CA LEU A 106 -1.20 -10.48 31.92
C LEU A 106 0.11 -10.53 32.72
N LEU A 107 1.11 -9.71 32.37
CA LEU A 107 2.38 -9.62 33.09
C LEU A 107 2.23 -9.15 34.54
N ARG A 108 1.18 -8.37 34.85
CA ARG A 108 0.89 -7.91 36.22
C ARG A 108 0.22 -8.97 37.09
N GLN A 109 -0.33 -10.03 36.49
CA GLN A 109 -1.10 -11.03 37.21
C GLN A 109 -0.22 -12.20 37.67
N ASP A 110 -0.45 -12.69 38.88
CA ASP A 110 0.32 -13.78 39.51
C ASP A 110 -0.09 -15.18 38.99
N HIS A 111 -1.20 -15.26 38.25
CA HIS A 111 -1.82 -16.53 37.84
C HIS A 111 -1.11 -17.29 36.72
N LEU A 112 -0.15 -16.68 36.01
CA LEU A 112 0.62 -17.35 34.94
C LEU A 112 1.84 -18.11 35.48
N GLY A 113 2.03 -18.16 36.81
CA GLY A 113 3.21 -18.77 37.43
C GLY A 113 4.51 -18.00 37.17
N LEU A 114 4.38 -16.73 36.73
CA LEU A 114 5.47 -15.82 36.42
C LEU A 114 5.51 -14.73 37.49
N GLN A 115 6.70 -14.23 37.83
CA GLN A 115 6.78 -13.09 38.74
C GLN A 115 6.09 -11.88 38.11
N PRO A 116 5.20 -11.18 38.83
CA PRO A 116 4.50 -10.02 38.29
C PRO A 116 5.47 -8.90 37.86
N ILE A 117 5.45 -8.56 36.58
CA ILE A 117 6.27 -7.49 35.99
C ILE A 117 5.37 -6.29 35.71
N GLU A 118 5.76 -5.14 36.27
CA GLU A 118 5.10 -3.88 35.96
C GLU A 118 5.91 -3.12 34.91
N VAL A 119 5.32 -2.95 33.73
CA VAL A 119 5.92 -2.27 32.59
C VAL A 119 5.01 -1.14 32.10
N GLU A 120 5.65 -0.02 31.72
CA GLU A 120 5.03 1.16 31.12
C GLU A 120 5.88 1.62 29.94
N HIS A 121 5.32 2.43 29.04
CA HIS A 121 6.12 3.15 28.04
C HIS A 121 5.76 4.63 28.02
N SER A 122 6.74 5.49 27.70
CA SER A 122 6.54 6.96 27.66
C SER A 122 5.82 7.47 26.39
N GLY A 123 5.47 6.56 25.47
CA GLY A 123 4.99 6.84 24.11
C GLY A 123 3.50 7.17 24.00
N PHE A 124 3.00 8.17 24.71
CA PHE A 124 1.57 8.57 24.68
C PHE A 124 1.21 9.56 23.56
N THR A 125 2.22 10.15 22.93
CA THR A 125 2.06 11.17 21.90
C THR A 125 2.99 10.89 20.72
N PRO A 126 2.69 11.40 19.52
CA PRO A 126 3.58 11.29 18.36
C PRO A 126 5.00 11.87 18.61
N ALA A 127 5.13 12.83 19.54
CA ALA A 127 6.39 13.47 19.89
C ALA A 127 7.15 12.79 21.04
N SER A 128 6.56 11.80 21.72
CA SER A 128 7.19 11.13 22.86
C SER A 128 8.00 9.91 22.43
N SER A 129 9.11 9.64 23.12
CA SER A 129 9.83 8.37 23.03
C SER A 129 8.96 7.23 23.58
N ALA A 130 8.99 6.04 22.98
CA ALA A 130 8.45 4.80 23.55
C ALA A 130 9.56 3.98 24.23
N LYS A 131 10.11 4.56 25.30
CA LYS A 131 11.03 3.85 26.19
C LYS A 131 10.23 2.98 27.14
N LEU A 132 10.66 1.74 27.31
CA LEU A 132 10.09 0.85 28.32
C LEU A 132 10.63 1.24 29.71
N THR A 133 9.73 1.47 30.65
CA THR A 133 10.04 1.82 32.03
C THR A 133 9.44 0.82 33.00
N PHE A 134 10.18 0.52 34.07
CA PHE A 134 9.82 -0.48 35.08
C PHE A 134 9.78 0.18 36.45
N PRO A 135 8.60 0.62 36.93
CA PRO A 135 8.47 1.38 38.18
C PRO A 135 9.12 0.69 39.40
N LYS A 136 8.95 -0.63 39.52
CA LYS A 136 9.54 -1.44 40.61
C LYS A 136 11.06 -1.58 40.54
N LEU A 137 11.67 -1.29 39.39
CA LEU A 137 13.11 -1.37 39.15
C LEU A 137 13.77 0.01 38.99
N ALA A 138 13.07 1.10 39.34
CA ALA A 138 13.61 2.44 39.25
C ALA A 138 14.97 2.59 39.97
N ASN A 139 15.10 1.96 41.15
CA ASN A 139 16.30 1.99 41.99
C ASN A 139 17.28 0.82 41.73
N ALA A 140 17.00 -0.06 40.77
CA ALA A 140 17.88 -1.18 40.45
C ALA A 140 19.18 -0.70 39.78
N ASP A 141 20.18 -1.57 39.69
CA ASP A 141 21.39 -1.28 38.91
C ASP A 141 21.08 -1.28 37.39
N GLU A 142 21.95 -0.63 36.63
CA GLU A 142 21.75 -0.43 35.19
C GLU A 142 21.67 -1.74 34.40
N ALA A 143 22.48 -2.75 34.75
CA ALA A 143 22.49 -4.03 34.07
C ALA A 143 21.18 -4.81 34.28
N THR A 144 20.58 -4.71 35.47
CA THR A 144 19.27 -5.30 35.75
C THR A 144 18.16 -4.63 34.93
N ARG A 145 18.19 -3.30 34.79
CA ARG A 145 17.22 -2.59 33.94
C ARG A 145 17.39 -2.91 32.46
N ASP A 146 18.62 -2.93 31.95
CA ASP A 146 18.94 -3.28 30.55
C ASP A 146 18.43 -4.68 30.20
N ARG A 147 18.58 -5.65 31.12
CA ARG A 147 18.06 -7.01 30.97
C ARG A 147 16.54 -7.04 30.83
N GLU A 148 15.82 -6.27 31.63
CA GLU A 148 14.36 -6.24 31.55
C GLU A 148 13.84 -5.49 30.32
N VAL A 149 14.53 -4.42 29.88
CA VAL A 149 14.22 -3.76 28.60
C VAL A 149 14.40 -4.73 27.43
N ALA A 150 15.52 -5.44 27.38
CA ALA A 150 15.78 -6.46 26.35
C ALA A 150 14.75 -7.60 26.41
N ARG A 151 14.41 -8.05 27.62
CA ARG A 151 13.42 -9.13 27.81
C ARG A 151 12.06 -8.73 27.25
N ILE A 152 11.50 -7.62 27.72
CA ILE A 152 10.13 -7.24 27.37
C ILE A 152 10.05 -6.72 25.93
N GLY A 153 11.06 -5.97 25.47
CA GLY A 153 11.15 -5.55 24.06
C GLY A 153 11.13 -6.75 23.11
N LEU A 154 11.89 -7.80 23.43
CA LEU A 154 11.91 -9.02 22.61
C LEU A 154 10.61 -9.82 22.70
N VAL A 155 10.01 -9.93 23.89
CA VAL A 155 8.72 -10.62 24.06
C VAL A 155 7.63 -9.95 23.21
N ILE A 156 7.55 -8.62 23.23
CA ILE A 156 6.60 -7.86 22.42
C ILE A 156 6.87 -8.07 20.92
N GLY A 157 8.15 -8.11 20.51
CA GLY A 157 8.54 -8.40 19.14
C GLY A 157 8.18 -9.82 18.68
N LEU A 158 8.38 -10.83 19.53
CA LEU A 158 8.06 -12.23 19.23
C LEU A 158 6.55 -12.44 19.09
N LEU A 159 5.75 -11.80 19.94
CA LEU A 159 4.29 -11.84 19.83
C LEU A 159 3.80 -11.27 18.49
N GLN A 160 4.46 -10.22 17.97
CA GLN A 160 4.17 -9.70 16.63
C GLN A 160 4.62 -10.65 15.53
N LEU A 161 5.84 -11.18 15.63
CA LEU A 161 6.41 -12.09 14.65
C LEU A 161 5.56 -13.35 14.49
N TRP A 162 5.04 -13.88 15.60
CA TRP A 162 4.16 -15.04 15.63
C TRP A 162 2.69 -14.71 15.31
N LYS A 163 2.36 -13.44 15.09
CA LYS A 163 0.99 -12.95 14.84
C LYS A 163 0.02 -13.44 15.93
N ALA A 164 0.40 -13.26 17.19
CA ALA A 164 -0.41 -13.70 18.33
C ALA A 164 -1.84 -13.11 18.26
N PRO A 165 -2.89 -13.89 18.52
CA PRO A 165 -4.26 -13.42 18.45
C PRO A 165 -4.50 -12.37 19.53
N LEU A 166 -4.94 -11.18 19.13
CA LEU A 166 -5.06 -10.06 20.06
C LEU A 166 -6.40 -10.13 20.81
N PRO A 167 -6.41 -10.13 22.15
CA PRO A 167 -7.65 -10.05 22.91
C PRO A 167 -8.21 -8.62 22.85
N ARG A 168 -9.52 -8.50 23.00
CA ARG A 168 -10.18 -7.20 23.09
C ARG A 168 -9.79 -6.54 24.42
N LEU A 169 -9.68 -5.22 24.43
CA LEU A 169 -9.46 -4.46 25.65
C LEU A 169 -10.76 -3.90 26.21
N ILE A 170 -10.91 -3.90 27.53
CA ILE A 170 -12.02 -3.30 28.26
C ILE A 170 -11.49 -2.38 29.35
N ALA A 171 -12.18 -1.27 29.58
CA ALA A 171 -11.93 -0.41 30.74
C ALA A 171 -12.89 -0.82 31.88
N ASP A 172 -12.34 -1.07 33.05
CA ASP A 172 -13.12 -1.37 34.25
C ASP A 172 -13.77 -0.12 34.85
N SER A 173 -14.51 -0.28 35.96
CA SER A 173 -15.15 0.83 36.66
C SER A 173 -14.18 1.81 37.31
N ALA A 174 -12.92 1.41 37.51
CA ALA A 174 -11.85 2.27 38.00
C ALA A 174 -11.11 3.00 36.86
N GLY A 175 -11.45 2.72 35.60
CA GLY A 175 -10.80 3.29 34.42
C GLY A 175 -9.44 2.65 34.10
N GLU A 176 -9.17 1.46 34.64
CA GLU A 176 -8.00 0.65 34.27
C GLU A 176 -8.32 -0.18 33.03
N VAL A 177 -7.39 -0.18 32.07
CA VAL A 177 -7.53 -0.96 30.83
C VAL A 177 -6.98 -2.36 31.06
N LYS A 178 -7.81 -3.37 30.79
CA LYS A 178 -7.47 -4.78 30.89
C LYS A 178 -7.86 -5.55 29.63
N ALA A 179 -7.23 -6.69 29.42
CA ALA A 179 -7.69 -7.64 28.40
C ALA A 179 -9.01 -8.29 28.84
N ASP A 180 -9.91 -8.47 27.88
CA ASP A 180 -11.18 -9.17 28.06
C ASP A 180 -10.91 -10.66 28.21
N ASP A 181 -11.08 -11.16 29.43
CA ASP A 181 -10.88 -12.55 29.83
C ASP A 181 -12.00 -13.48 29.34
N THR A 182 -13.10 -12.92 28.83
CA THR A 182 -14.22 -13.68 28.27
C THR A 182 -14.10 -13.91 26.76
N GLY A 183 -13.15 -13.23 26.10
CA GLY A 183 -12.96 -13.30 24.66
C GLY A 183 -12.24 -14.59 24.21
N PRO A 184 -12.52 -15.09 22.99
CA PRO A 184 -11.93 -16.33 22.48
C PRO A 184 -10.39 -16.25 22.33
N ASN A 185 -9.85 -15.04 22.13
CA ASN A 185 -8.41 -14.83 21.91
C ASN A 185 -7.60 -14.76 23.21
N TYR A 186 -8.22 -14.63 24.39
CA TYR A 186 -7.50 -14.40 25.64
C TYR A 186 -6.61 -15.58 26.03
N GLY A 187 -7.14 -16.80 25.96
CA GLY A 187 -6.41 -18.02 26.31
C GLY A 187 -5.20 -18.24 25.41
N GLU A 188 -5.39 -18.19 24.09
CA GLU A 188 -4.32 -18.41 23.10
C GLU A 188 -3.25 -17.31 23.19
N PHE A 189 -3.65 -16.05 23.43
CA PHE A 189 -2.68 -14.97 23.66
C PHE A 189 -1.82 -15.22 24.90
N GLY A 190 -2.41 -15.70 26.00
CA GLY A 190 -1.69 -16.07 27.21
C GLY A 190 -0.65 -17.18 26.98
N GLU A 191 -1.02 -18.20 26.20
CA GLU A 191 -0.10 -19.29 25.83
C GLU A 191 1.09 -18.78 25.01
N GLN A 192 0.84 -17.92 24.01
CA GLN A 192 1.90 -17.32 23.21
C GLN A 192 2.80 -16.40 24.04
N LEU A 193 2.24 -15.65 25.01
CA LEU A 193 3.00 -14.81 25.92
C LEU A 193 3.95 -15.64 26.80
N VAL A 194 3.46 -16.71 27.41
CA VAL A 194 4.30 -17.62 28.21
C VAL A 194 5.39 -18.26 27.35
N LYS A 195 5.05 -18.70 26.12
CA LYS A 195 6.02 -19.25 25.17
C LYS A 195 7.10 -18.22 24.81
N ALA A 196 6.73 -16.97 24.54
CA ALA A 196 7.67 -15.89 24.25
C ALA A 196 8.59 -15.63 25.45
N MET A 197 8.03 -15.53 26.66
CA MET A 197 8.81 -15.33 27.87
C MET A 197 9.78 -16.48 28.16
N ALA A 198 9.37 -17.72 27.96
CA ALA A 198 10.24 -18.89 28.08
C ALA A 198 11.37 -18.86 27.04
N ARG A 199 11.04 -18.54 25.78
CA ARG A 199 11.99 -18.42 24.68
C ARG A 199 13.08 -17.40 24.97
N VAL A 200 12.72 -16.24 25.51
CA VAL A 200 13.65 -15.17 25.86
C VAL A 200 14.44 -15.50 27.12
N SER A 201 13.80 -16.03 28.16
CA SER A 201 14.45 -16.32 29.44
C SER A 201 15.59 -17.34 29.32
N THR A 202 15.48 -18.30 28.40
CA THR A 202 16.54 -19.27 28.13
C THR A 202 17.78 -18.68 27.45
N ARG A 203 17.67 -17.50 26.84
CA ARG A 203 18.74 -16.86 26.02
C ARG A 203 18.86 -15.36 26.27
N ILE A 204 18.61 -14.91 27.51
CA ILE A 204 18.56 -13.48 27.84
C ILE A 204 19.88 -12.76 27.57
N ASP A 205 21.03 -13.40 27.81
CA ASP A 205 22.34 -12.78 27.55
C ASP A 205 22.59 -12.55 26.05
N LEU A 206 22.02 -13.40 25.18
CA LEU A 206 22.06 -13.22 23.74
C LEU A 206 21.16 -12.05 23.34
N ALA A 207 19.93 -12.00 23.86
CA ALA A 207 18.99 -10.92 23.63
C ALA A 207 19.59 -9.54 23.97
N VAL A 208 20.19 -9.40 25.16
CA VAL A 208 20.85 -8.15 25.59
C VAL A 208 21.96 -7.71 24.63
N ARG A 209 22.81 -8.66 24.20
CA ARG A 209 23.92 -8.35 23.28
C ARG A 209 23.46 -7.96 21.89
N ILE A 210 22.42 -8.61 21.36
CA ILE A 210 21.82 -8.27 20.07
C ILE A 210 21.28 -6.84 20.13
N LEU A 211 20.46 -6.52 21.14
CA LEU A 211 19.85 -5.19 21.26
C LEU A 211 20.89 -4.09 21.39
N LYS A 212 21.95 -4.32 22.18
CA LYS A 212 23.08 -3.39 22.29
C LYS A 212 23.77 -3.16 20.96
N THR A 213 24.03 -4.23 20.21
CA THR A 213 24.70 -4.15 18.91
C THR A 213 23.85 -3.43 17.88
N MET A 214 22.54 -3.71 17.82
CA MET A 214 21.61 -2.98 16.95
C MET A 214 21.55 -1.49 17.32
N SER A 215 21.55 -1.17 18.62
CA SER A 215 21.58 0.21 19.11
C SER A 215 22.84 0.94 18.70
N ASP A 216 23.99 0.27 18.79
CA ASP A 216 25.29 0.79 18.34
C ASP A 216 25.33 1.00 16.82
N ALA A 217 24.64 0.16 16.03
CA ALA A 217 24.59 0.27 14.58
C ALA A 217 23.71 1.42 14.08
N VAL A 218 22.59 1.71 14.76
CA VAL A 218 21.65 2.79 14.38
C VAL A 218 22.14 4.17 14.85
N ASN A 219 22.92 4.21 15.93
CA ASN A 219 23.42 5.47 16.47
C ASN A 219 24.68 5.95 15.72
N VAL A 220 24.49 6.80 14.71
CA VAL A 220 25.61 7.40 13.96
C VAL A 220 26.33 8.43 14.82
N ALA A 221 27.64 8.27 14.98
CA ALA A 221 28.49 9.13 15.80
C ALA A 221 28.35 10.62 15.40
N GLY A 222 27.65 11.40 16.24
CA GLY A 222 27.47 12.85 16.06
C GLY A 222 26.03 13.34 16.23
N ASP A 223 25.03 12.46 16.22
CA ASP A 223 23.64 12.84 16.46
C ASP A 223 23.29 12.66 17.95
N ALA A 224 22.66 13.66 18.57
CA ALA A 224 22.21 13.58 19.97
C ALA A 224 20.91 12.75 20.13
N ARG A 225 20.53 12.02 19.09
CA ARG A 225 19.30 11.24 19.02
C ARG A 225 19.49 9.88 19.67
N GLU A 226 18.48 9.49 20.43
CA GLU A 226 18.43 8.19 21.08
C GLU A 226 18.19 7.09 20.03
N PRO A 227 18.74 5.88 20.21
CA PRO A 227 18.60 4.81 19.22
C PRO A 227 17.14 4.38 19.08
N GLU A 228 16.59 4.49 17.87
CA GLU A 228 15.26 4.02 17.51
C GLU A 228 15.35 2.64 16.85
N ILE A 229 14.66 1.64 17.40
CA ILE A 229 14.70 0.25 16.93
C ILE A 229 13.29 -0.32 16.92
N SER A 230 12.92 -1.10 15.91
CA SER A 230 11.65 -1.82 15.93
C SER A 230 11.76 -3.09 16.80
N SER A 231 10.79 -3.30 17.68
CA SER A 231 10.73 -4.54 18.46
C SER A 231 10.52 -5.78 17.58
N LEU A 232 9.86 -5.64 16.41
CA LEU A 232 9.69 -6.70 15.42
C LEU A 232 11.02 -7.07 14.75
N GLU A 233 11.80 -6.09 14.29
CA GLU A 233 13.12 -6.32 13.68
C GLU A 233 14.06 -7.00 14.67
N TYR A 234 14.01 -6.56 15.93
CA TYR A 234 14.76 -7.17 17.01
C TYR A 234 14.41 -8.65 17.20
N ALA A 235 13.13 -9.01 17.14
CA ALA A 235 12.69 -10.40 17.21
C ALA A 235 13.11 -11.24 15.99
N GLN A 236 13.06 -10.67 14.78
CA GLN A 236 13.50 -11.34 13.55
C GLN A 236 15.00 -11.65 13.57
N VAL A 237 15.82 -10.69 14.00
CA VAL A 237 17.26 -10.89 14.18
C VAL A 237 17.53 -11.96 15.25
N PHE A 238 16.81 -11.90 16.37
CA PHE A 238 16.94 -12.89 17.44
C PHE A 238 16.62 -14.32 16.95
N GLU A 239 15.48 -14.54 16.30
CA GLU A 239 15.12 -15.89 15.82
C GLU A 239 16.09 -16.38 14.74
N LYS A 240 16.53 -15.54 13.81
CA LYS A 240 17.55 -15.91 12.81
C LYS A 240 18.86 -16.38 13.45
N LEU A 241 19.32 -15.70 14.50
CA LEU A 241 20.54 -16.08 15.21
C LEU A 241 20.36 -17.36 16.04
N VAL A 242 19.17 -17.56 16.61
CA VAL A 242 18.83 -18.80 17.32
C VAL A 242 18.73 -19.99 16.37
N GLU A 243 18.13 -19.84 15.20
CA GLU A 243 18.07 -20.86 14.13
C GLU A 243 19.47 -21.28 13.68
N ARG A 244 20.40 -20.32 13.60
CA ARG A 244 21.82 -20.55 13.31
C ARG A 244 22.63 -21.11 14.50
N ASN A 245 21.98 -21.40 15.63
CA ASN A 245 22.59 -21.89 16.87
C ASN A 245 23.70 -20.99 17.45
N ILE A 246 23.62 -19.67 17.21
CA ILE A 246 24.61 -18.71 17.71
C ILE A 246 24.34 -18.41 19.19
N SER A 247 25.42 -18.34 19.96
CA SER A 247 25.39 -18.10 21.41
C SER A 247 25.88 -16.71 21.76
N ALA A 248 25.48 -16.19 22.93
CA ALA A 248 25.94 -14.91 23.46
C ALA A 248 27.47 -14.81 23.61
N LYS A 249 28.16 -15.95 23.70
CA LYS A 249 29.62 -16.05 23.86
C LYS A 249 30.38 -16.13 22.54
N ASP A 250 29.70 -16.12 21.40
CA ASP A 250 30.34 -16.20 20.09
C ASP A 250 31.23 -14.95 19.85
N PRO A 251 32.53 -15.12 19.53
CA PRO A 251 33.42 -14.01 19.17
C PRO A 251 32.92 -13.18 17.98
N ASN A 252 32.18 -13.81 17.06
CA ASN A 252 31.68 -13.19 15.83
C ASN A 252 30.22 -12.70 15.94
N LEU A 253 29.69 -12.62 17.16
CA LEU A 253 28.30 -12.22 17.38
C LEU A 253 27.99 -10.83 16.79
N LYS A 254 28.88 -9.85 16.99
CA LYS A 254 28.64 -8.48 16.53
C LYS A 254 28.49 -8.38 14.99
N PRO A 255 29.44 -8.86 14.18
CA PRO A 255 29.29 -8.90 12.73
C PRO A 255 28.04 -9.66 12.25
N GLN A 256 27.70 -10.78 12.88
CA GLN A 256 26.53 -11.58 12.51
C GLN A 256 25.20 -10.87 12.84
N VAL A 257 25.16 -10.11 13.94
CA VAL A 257 24.01 -9.27 14.28
C VAL A 257 23.88 -8.14 13.27
N GLU A 258 24.96 -7.42 12.96
CA GLU A 258 24.94 -6.33 11.98
C GLU A 258 24.54 -6.82 10.58
N GLU A 259 25.05 -7.98 10.15
CA GLU A 259 24.64 -8.62 8.90
C GLU A 259 23.16 -9.03 8.92
N SER A 260 22.71 -9.69 9.98
CA SER A 260 21.31 -10.15 10.08
C SER A 260 20.34 -8.97 10.16
N PHE A 261 20.75 -7.90 10.84
CA PHE A 261 20.00 -6.65 10.96
C PHE A 261 19.97 -5.89 9.62
N GLY A 262 21.12 -5.74 8.95
CA GLY A 262 21.19 -5.21 7.59
C GLY A 262 20.29 -5.98 6.63
N ARG A 263 20.33 -7.33 6.64
CA ARG A 263 19.42 -8.16 5.84
C ARG A 263 17.94 -8.03 6.20
N VAL A 264 17.59 -7.62 7.42
CA VAL A 264 16.21 -7.36 7.85
C VAL A 264 15.75 -5.97 7.40
N GLN A 265 16.64 -4.98 7.44
CA GLN A 265 16.40 -3.63 6.94
C GLN A 265 16.40 -3.56 5.40
N ASP A 266 17.24 -4.36 4.75
CA ASP A 266 17.41 -4.50 3.29
C ASP A 266 16.39 -5.48 2.66
N ILE A 267 15.30 -5.83 3.35
CA ILE A 267 14.14 -6.49 2.74
C ILE A 267 13.48 -5.45 1.80
N GLY A 268 14.11 -5.24 0.66
CA GLY A 268 13.91 -4.17 -0.31
C GLY A 268 15.07 -3.96 -1.29
N ALA A 269 16.30 -4.45 -1.01
CA ALA A 269 17.45 -4.31 -1.92
C ALA A 269 18.43 -5.52 -1.87
N ASP A 270 18.71 -6.08 -3.05
CA ASP A 270 19.79 -7.02 -3.44
C ASP A 270 20.25 -8.12 -2.45
N LYS A 271 19.87 -9.38 -2.73
CA LYS A 271 20.47 -10.58 -2.11
C LYS A 271 21.69 -11.09 -2.92
N PRO A 272 22.82 -11.46 -2.28
CA PRO A 272 23.96 -12.08 -2.95
C PRO A 272 23.72 -13.54 -3.37
N MET A 273 24.20 -13.86 -4.56
CA MET A 273 23.78 -14.96 -5.46
C MET A 273 24.11 -16.41 -5.04
N HIS A 274 24.64 -16.67 -3.83
CA HIS A 274 25.22 -17.98 -3.48
C HIS A 274 24.54 -18.70 -2.30
N GLU A 275 23.40 -18.20 -1.80
CA GLU A 275 22.61 -18.84 -0.72
C GLU A 275 21.33 -19.53 -1.24
N PHE A 276 21.33 -19.97 -2.51
CA PHE A 276 20.23 -20.79 -3.06
C PHE A 276 20.37 -22.25 -2.60
N GLU A 277 19.72 -22.58 -1.48
CA GLU A 277 19.07 -23.88 -1.37
C GLU A 277 18.11 -24.03 -2.56
N ILE A 278 18.13 -25.18 -3.25
CA ILE A 278 17.17 -25.47 -4.33
C ILE A 278 15.82 -25.77 -3.67
N ASN A 279 15.16 -24.72 -3.23
CA ASN A 279 13.74 -24.68 -3.05
C ASN A 279 13.17 -24.52 -4.45
N LEU A 280 12.51 -25.56 -4.96
CA LEU A 280 11.80 -25.45 -6.23
C LEU A 280 10.84 -24.26 -6.08
N PRO A 281 10.93 -23.23 -6.93
CA PRO A 281 9.94 -22.18 -6.91
C PRO A 281 8.58 -22.85 -7.12
N ASP A 282 7.60 -22.43 -6.33
CA ASP A 282 6.22 -22.77 -6.64
C ASP A 282 5.98 -22.31 -8.09
N LEU A 283 5.86 -23.29 -8.98
CA LEU A 283 5.70 -23.03 -10.40
C LEU A 283 4.38 -22.31 -10.65
N GLU A 284 3.42 -22.35 -9.72
CA GLU A 284 2.19 -21.55 -9.77
C GLU A 284 2.44 -20.09 -9.35
N ALA A 285 3.34 -19.84 -8.39
CA ALA A 285 3.72 -18.47 -8.01
C ALA A 285 4.49 -17.72 -9.12
N THR A 286 5.10 -18.44 -10.08
CA THR A 286 5.81 -17.83 -11.23
C THR A 286 4.99 -17.84 -12.52
N THR A 287 3.93 -18.64 -12.62
CA THR A 287 3.09 -18.73 -13.84
C THR A 287 1.83 -17.88 -13.80
N GLU A 288 1.51 -17.28 -12.66
CA GLU A 288 0.46 -16.28 -12.55
C GLU A 288 1.05 -14.88 -12.63
N PHE A 289 0.85 -14.21 -13.78
CA PHE A 289 1.18 -12.80 -13.99
C PHE A 289 0.76 -11.97 -12.76
N GLU A 290 1.75 -11.52 -11.97
CA GLU A 290 1.48 -10.79 -10.75
C GLU A 290 0.73 -9.50 -11.11
N VAL A 291 -0.54 -9.42 -10.72
CA VAL A 291 -1.34 -8.20 -10.87
C VAL A 291 -0.68 -7.11 -10.02
N VAL A 292 -0.25 -6.05 -10.68
CA VAL A 292 0.39 -4.89 -10.05
C VAL A 292 -0.67 -3.79 -9.87
N GLY A 293 -1.04 -3.51 -8.63
CA GLY A 293 -2.08 -2.53 -8.29
C GLY A 293 -1.78 -1.14 -8.84
N ASP A 294 -0.51 -0.71 -8.80
CA ASP A 294 -0.10 0.59 -9.32
C ASP A 294 -0.35 0.71 -10.82
N HIS A 295 -0.08 -0.33 -11.61
CA HIS A 295 -0.36 -0.31 -13.05
C HIS A 295 -1.85 -0.18 -13.34
N CYS A 296 -2.70 -0.81 -12.54
CA CYS A 296 -4.15 -0.68 -12.64
C CYS A 296 -4.60 0.76 -12.35
N ARG A 297 -3.98 1.42 -11.34
CA ARG A 297 -4.25 2.81 -11.00
C ARG A 297 -3.89 3.77 -12.14
N LEU A 298 -2.77 3.54 -12.81
CA LEU A 298 -2.30 4.39 -13.91
C LEU A 298 -3.26 4.39 -15.11
N MET A 299 -3.95 3.28 -15.37
CA MET A 299 -4.97 3.22 -16.43
C MET A 299 -6.10 4.21 -16.18
N GLY A 300 -6.42 4.50 -14.91
CA GLY A 300 -7.39 5.53 -14.55
C GLY A 300 -7.03 6.91 -15.11
N SER A 301 -5.74 7.27 -15.10
CA SER A 301 -5.24 8.53 -15.68
C SER A 301 -5.50 8.60 -17.19
N PHE A 302 -5.25 7.51 -17.93
CA PHE A 302 -5.52 7.48 -19.37
C PHE A 302 -7.01 7.50 -19.70
N ILE A 303 -7.86 6.79 -18.95
CA ILE A 303 -9.32 6.85 -19.15
C ILE A 303 -9.82 8.27 -18.91
N PHE A 304 -9.38 8.90 -17.82
CA PHE A 304 -9.75 10.28 -17.51
C PHE A 304 -9.26 11.26 -18.58
N ALA A 305 -8.01 11.10 -19.03
CA ALA A 305 -7.42 11.94 -20.07
C ALA A 305 -8.13 11.82 -21.42
N SER A 306 -8.51 10.61 -21.83
CA SER A 306 -9.26 10.39 -23.08
C SER A 306 -10.66 11.02 -23.02
N ALA A 307 -11.33 10.96 -21.86
CA ALA A 307 -12.58 11.69 -21.66
C ALA A 307 -12.37 13.22 -21.69
N PHE A 308 -11.25 13.73 -21.16
CA PHE A 308 -10.88 15.13 -21.27
C PHE A 308 -10.66 15.59 -22.71
N GLU A 309 -10.14 14.72 -23.58
CA GLU A 309 -10.03 15.05 -25.00
C GLU A 309 -11.37 15.15 -25.71
N GLU A 310 -12.30 14.24 -25.43
CA GLU A 310 -13.64 14.30 -26.00
C GLU A 310 -14.42 15.56 -25.55
N LEU A 311 -14.11 16.06 -24.34
CA LEU A 311 -14.60 17.33 -23.81
C LEU A 311 -13.86 18.56 -24.34
N LYS A 312 -12.79 18.37 -25.11
CA LYS A 312 -11.86 19.41 -25.56
C LYS A 312 -11.19 20.17 -24.41
N ALA A 313 -11.00 19.55 -23.25
CA ALA A 313 -10.51 20.23 -22.05
C ALA A 313 -9.07 20.76 -22.23
N PHE A 314 -8.21 20.04 -22.95
CA PHE A 314 -6.85 20.51 -23.26
C PHE A 314 -6.88 21.77 -24.13
N GLN A 315 -7.69 21.75 -25.19
CA GLN A 315 -7.85 22.87 -26.11
C GLN A 315 -8.54 24.07 -25.43
N VAL A 316 -9.46 23.83 -24.49
CA VAL A 316 -10.05 24.88 -23.65
C VAL A 316 -8.98 25.60 -22.82
N VAL A 317 -8.07 24.86 -22.18
CA VAL A 317 -7.02 25.49 -21.36
C VAL A 317 -6.02 26.23 -22.25
N ASP A 318 -5.64 25.68 -23.41
CA ASP A 318 -4.81 26.41 -24.38
C ASP A 318 -5.52 27.69 -24.85
N LYS A 319 -6.85 27.66 -25.04
CA LYS A 319 -7.64 28.84 -25.39
C LYS A 319 -7.71 29.87 -24.26
N LEU A 320 -7.83 29.42 -23.00
CA LEU A 320 -7.76 30.30 -21.83
C LEU A 320 -6.43 31.05 -21.77
N VAL A 321 -5.33 30.39 -22.10
CA VAL A 321 -4.01 31.03 -22.20
C VAL A 321 -4.00 32.07 -23.32
N GLU A 322 -4.53 31.76 -24.51
CA GLU A 322 -4.64 32.72 -25.62
C GLU A 322 -5.45 33.96 -25.23
N MET A 323 -6.62 33.78 -24.62
CA MET A 323 -7.47 34.87 -24.15
C MET A 323 -6.76 35.69 -23.05
N SER A 324 -6.03 35.03 -22.15
CA SER A 324 -5.24 35.72 -21.12
C SER A 324 -4.08 36.53 -21.73
N GLN A 325 -3.43 36.03 -22.78
CA GLN A 325 -2.35 36.77 -23.48
C GLN A 325 -2.86 38.03 -24.16
N ARG A 326 -4.11 38.01 -24.64
CA ARG A 326 -4.79 39.16 -25.24
C ARG A 326 -5.41 40.11 -24.21
N GLY A 327 -5.43 39.73 -22.93
CA GLY A 327 -6.05 40.49 -21.86
C GLY A 327 -7.59 40.46 -21.89
N GLU A 328 -8.18 39.43 -22.52
CA GLU A 328 -9.64 39.27 -22.64
C GLU A 328 -10.27 38.70 -21.37
N ILE A 329 -9.49 38.02 -20.53
CA ILE A 329 -9.95 37.51 -19.23
C ILE A 329 -9.60 38.53 -18.15
N PRO A 330 -10.57 39.09 -17.40
CA PRO A 330 -10.32 40.05 -16.34
C PRO A 330 -9.83 39.35 -15.06
N LEU A 331 -8.67 38.69 -15.14
CA LEU A 331 -8.00 38.12 -13.97
C LEU A 331 -7.21 39.22 -13.26
N ILE A 332 -7.49 39.44 -11.98
CA ILE A 332 -6.71 40.31 -11.11
C ILE A 332 -5.40 39.56 -10.76
N ARG A 333 -4.44 40.17 -10.06
CA ARG A 333 -3.21 39.51 -9.56
C ARG A 333 -3.56 38.34 -8.60
N GLY A 334 -4.04 37.23 -9.14
CA GLY A 334 -4.55 36.07 -8.43
C GLY A 334 -3.89 34.75 -8.89
N PRO A 335 -4.19 33.64 -8.20
CA PRO A 335 -3.59 32.33 -8.48
C PRO A 335 -3.80 31.83 -9.92
N ALA A 336 -4.99 32.05 -10.49
CA ALA A 336 -5.31 31.66 -11.86
C ALA A 336 -4.38 32.29 -12.91
N GLY A 337 -4.05 33.58 -12.79
CA GLY A 337 -3.13 34.25 -13.71
C GLY A 337 -1.71 33.65 -13.65
N THR A 338 -1.25 33.31 -12.46
CA THR A 338 0.05 32.63 -12.27
C THR A 338 0.04 31.23 -12.86
N GLN A 339 -1.06 30.48 -12.68
CA GLN A 339 -1.22 29.14 -13.24
C GLN A 339 -1.27 29.17 -14.78
N LEU A 340 -1.99 30.11 -15.38
CA LEU A 340 -2.01 30.30 -16.84
C LEU A 340 -0.62 30.64 -17.39
N TYR A 341 0.13 31.49 -16.69
CA TYR A 341 1.51 31.80 -17.06
C TYR A 341 2.43 30.57 -16.99
N SER A 342 2.36 29.80 -15.90
CA SER A 342 3.12 28.54 -15.77
C SER A 342 2.73 27.51 -16.82
N TYR A 343 1.43 27.35 -17.08
CA TYR A 343 0.91 26.42 -18.10
C TYR A 343 1.41 26.78 -19.50
N TRP A 344 1.45 28.07 -19.82
CA TRP A 344 2.05 28.57 -21.05
C TRP A 344 3.56 28.30 -21.10
N ARG A 345 4.29 28.57 -20.01
CA ARG A 345 5.74 28.40 -19.96
C ARG A 345 6.18 26.95 -20.12
N GLU A 346 5.41 26.01 -19.57
CA GLU A 346 5.65 24.58 -19.64
C GLU A 346 5.19 23.94 -20.96
N ALA A 347 4.63 24.69 -21.92
CA ALA A 347 4.14 24.15 -23.19
C ALA A 347 5.13 23.21 -23.93
N PRO A 348 6.46 23.49 -23.99
CA PRO A 348 7.40 22.57 -24.64
C PRO A 348 7.64 21.26 -23.89
N ASN A 349 7.37 21.23 -22.57
CA ASN A 349 7.57 20.07 -21.71
C ASN A 349 6.28 19.25 -21.51
N ARG A 350 5.14 19.76 -21.98
CA ARG A 350 3.85 19.05 -21.92
C ARG A 350 3.78 17.99 -23.02
N MET A 351 3.17 16.86 -22.69
CA MET A 351 2.89 15.82 -23.67
C MET A 351 1.97 16.36 -24.77
N SER A 352 2.36 16.18 -26.03
CA SER A 352 1.58 16.61 -27.19
C SER A 352 0.31 15.76 -27.38
N GLU A 353 -0.66 16.25 -28.14
CA GLU A 353 -1.88 15.49 -28.47
C GLU A 353 -1.54 14.17 -29.18
N VAL A 354 -0.57 14.20 -30.10
CA VAL A 354 -0.08 13.03 -30.82
C VAL A 354 0.48 11.98 -29.86
N GLU A 355 1.31 12.39 -28.90
CA GLU A 355 1.87 11.48 -27.91
C GLU A 355 0.78 10.90 -27.02
N ARG A 356 -0.17 11.73 -26.54
CA ARG A 356 -1.32 11.27 -25.75
C ARG A 356 -2.14 10.23 -26.51
N GLN A 357 -2.48 10.48 -27.77
CA GLN A 357 -3.20 9.54 -28.63
C GLN A 357 -2.46 8.20 -28.75
N ASN A 358 -1.15 8.22 -28.98
CA ASN A 358 -0.34 7.00 -29.05
C ASN A 358 -0.39 6.19 -27.74
N PHE A 359 -0.31 6.86 -26.59
CA PHE A 359 -0.48 6.18 -25.29
C PHE A 359 -1.89 5.64 -25.09
N TYR A 360 -2.93 6.32 -25.58
CA TYR A 360 -4.30 5.80 -25.53
C TYR A 360 -4.49 4.55 -26.40
N ALA A 361 -3.88 4.47 -27.58
CA ALA A 361 -3.87 3.25 -28.38
C ALA A 361 -3.17 2.10 -27.65
N MET A 362 -1.99 2.36 -27.08
CA MET A 362 -1.19 1.34 -26.41
C MET A 362 -1.82 0.81 -25.12
N THR A 363 -2.63 1.60 -24.45
CA THR A 363 -3.24 1.25 -23.14
C THR A 363 -4.71 0.89 -23.26
N LEU A 364 -5.53 1.77 -23.83
CA LEU A 364 -6.99 1.64 -23.88
C LEU A 364 -7.50 1.02 -25.19
N GLY A 365 -6.63 0.85 -26.19
CA GLY A 365 -7.02 0.35 -27.51
C GLY A 365 -7.77 1.36 -28.36
N LEU A 366 -7.72 2.66 -28.01
CA LEU A 366 -8.41 3.69 -28.78
C LEU A 366 -7.76 3.83 -30.17
N PRO A 367 -8.57 3.91 -31.24
CA PRO A 367 -8.03 3.99 -32.59
C PRO A 367 -7.25 5.30 -32.76
N THR A 368 -5.99 5.16 -33.18
CA THR A 368 -5.16 6.30 -33.58
C THR A 368 -5.02 6.26 -35.10
N GLY A 369 -5.06 7.43 -35.75
CA GLY A 369 -4.80 7.54 -37.18
C GLY A 369 -3.33 7.31 -37.55
N GLN A 370 -2.50 6.84 -36.62
CA GLN A 370 -1.05 6.73 -36.77
C GLN A 370 -0.63 5.29 -37.11
N PRO A 371 0.11 5.07 -38.21
CA PRO A 371 0.58 3.74 -38.57
C PRO A 371 1.68 3.26 -37.60
N GLY A 372 1.66 1.98 -37.25
CA GLY A 372 2.77 1.32 -36.53
C GLY A 372 2.71 1.35 -35.00
N VAL A 373 1.64 1.87 -34.39
CA VAL A 373 1.45 1.84 -32.93
C VAL A 373 0.94 0.46 -32.49
N SER A 374 1.51 -0.11 -31.43
CA SER A 374 0.99 -1.35 -30.82
C SER A 374 -0.31 -1.05 -30.09
N VAL A 375 -1.45 -1.46 -30.65
CA VAL A 375 -2.78 -1.18 -30.07
C VAL A 375 -3.19 -2.27 -29.09
N ASN A 376 -3.76 -1.90 -27.95
CA ASN A 376 -4.37 -2.86 -27.02
C ASN A 376 -5.82 -3.18 -27.42
N SER A 377 -5.99 -4.09 -28.38
CA SER A 377 -7.31 -4.50 -28.90
C SER A 377 -8.25 -5.09 -27.84
N ASP A 378 -7.68 -5.65 -26.77
CA ASP A 378 -8.43 -6.50 -25.83
C ASP A 378 -9.04 -5.68 -24.69
N PHE A 379 -8.50 -4.49 -24.38
CA PHE A 379 -8.91 -3.69 -23.22
C PHE A 379 -10.41 -3.41 -23.21
N GLN A 380 -10.96 -2.97 -24.33
CA GLN A 380 -12.37 -2.57 -24.40
C GLN A 380 -13.31 -3.75 -24.13
N ASP A 381 -12.99 -4.95 -24.64
CA ASP A 381 -13.79 -6.15 -24.39
C ASP A 381 -13.69 -6.59 -22.92
N LEU A 382 -12.47 -6.67 -22.38
CA LEU A 382 -12.22 -7.04 -20.99
C LEU A 382 -12.88 -6.05 -20.01
N TRP A 383 -12.79 -4.75 -20.30
CA TRP A 383 -13.42 -3.69 -19.52
C TRP A 383 -14.93 -3.85 -19.47
N LEU A 384 -15.57 -3.97 -20.63
CA LEU A 384 -17.03 -4.10 -20.72
C LEU A 384 -17.52 -5.42 -20.11
N ARG A 385 -16.77 -6.50 -20.26
CA ARG A 385 -17.05 -7.78 -19.60
C ARG A 385 -17.02 -7.67 -18.08
N PHE A 386 -16.01 -7.01 -17.52
CA PHE A 386 -15.93 -6.78 -16.09
C PHE A 386 -17.11 -5.94 -15.59
N VAL A 387 -17.32 -4.76 -16.19
CA VAL A 387 -18.42 -3.85 -15.82
C VAL A 387 -19.78 -4.55 -15.91
N SER A 388 -20.02 -5.30 -16.99
CA SER A 388 -21.26 -6.07 -17.18
C SER A 388 -21.42 -7.17 -16.14
N SER A 389 -20.33 -7.89 -15.80
CA SER A 389 -20.37 -8.95 -14.79
C SER A 389 -20.73 -8.44 -13.39
N VAL A 390 -20.24 -7.25 -12.99
CA VAL A 390 -20.58 -6.61 -11.72
C VAL A 390 -22.05 -6.21 -11.69
N SER A 391 -22.58 -5.64 -12.78
CA SER A 391 -24.01 -5.31 -12.92
C SER A 391 -24.88 -6.57 -12.80
N SER A 392 -24.57 -7.62 -13.55
CA SER A 392 -25.32 -8.89 -13.51
C SER A 392 -25.33 -9.52 -12.11
N LEU A 393 -24.19 -9.52 -11.41
CA LEU A 393 -24.09 -10.01 -10.03
C LEU A 393 -25.08 -9.32 -9.09
N VAL A 394 -25.17 -7.99 -9.16
CA VAL A 394 -26.06 -7.21 -8.31
C VAL A 394 -27.52 -7.43 -8.68
N ARG A 395 -27.84 -7.51 -9.98
CA ARG A 395 -29.19 -7.83 -10.46
C ARG A 395 -29.64 -9.20 -9.96
N GLU A 396 -28.82 -10.23 -10.13
CA GLU A 396 -29.07 -11.59 -9.63
C GLU A 396 -29.32 -11.60 -8.11
N SER A 397 -28.49 -10.89 -7.33
CA SER A 397 -28.64 -10.81 -5.87
C SER A 397 -29.93 -10.11 -5.41
N ARG A 398 -30.45 -9.16 -6.19
CA ARG A 398 -31.72 -8.47 -5.90
C ARG A 398 -32.91 -9.37 -6.25
N VAL A 399 -32.84 -10.06 -7.38
CA VAL A 399 -33.88 -11.00 -7.82
C VAL A 399 -33.99 -12.19 -6.88
N ASP A 400 -32.87 -12.77 -6.44
CA ASP A 400 -32.85 -13.89 -5.50
C ASP A 400 -33.60 -13.55 -4.20
N ARG A 401 -33.35 -12.35 -3.65
CA ARG A 401 -34.04 -11.84 -2.46
C ARG A 401 -35.54 -11.62 -2.64
N LEU A 402 -35.97 -11.20 -3.83
CA LEU A 402 -37.39 -10.97 -4.11
C LEU A 402 -38.16 -12.28 -4.29
N ILE A 403 -37.49 -13.35 -4.72
CA ILE A 403 -38.15 -14.61 -5.09
C ILE A 403 -38.02 -15.68 -3.99
N ARG A 404 -36.96 -15.72 -3.16
CA ARG A 404 -36.68 -16.87 -2.28
C ARG A 404 -36.03 -16.50 -0.95
N SER A 405 -36.62 -16.93 0.17
CA SER A 405 -36.08 -16.75 1.52
C SER A 405 -35.48 -18.03 2.14
N SER A 406 -35.40 -19.15 1.41
CA SER A 406 -35.16 -20.47 2.05
C SER A 406 -34.14 -21.43 1.41
N LEU A 407 -33.48 -21.12 0.29
CA LEU A 407 -32.42 -21.97 -0.29
C LEU A 407 -31.29 -21.13 -0.93
N PRO A 408 -30.03 -21.22 -0.46
CA PRO A 408 -28.92 -20.48 -1.05
C PRO A 408 -28.48 -21.11 -2.38
N VAL A 409 -28.60 -20.36 -3.48
CA VAL A 409 -27.94 -20.67 -4.75
C VAL A 409 -26.56 -19.99 -4.76
N ALA A 410 -25.56 -20.64 -5.35
CA ALA A 410 -24.23 -20.06 -5.51
C ALA A 410 -24.31 -18.82 -6.43
N ILE A 411 -24.19 -17.64 -5.84
CA ILE A 411 -24.05 -16.37 -6.55
C ILE A 411 -22.78 -16.42 -7.41
N ASN A 412 -22.84 -15.90 -8.63
CA ASN A 412 -21.78 -16.00 -9.64
C ASN A 412 -20.56 -15.06 -9.39
N GLN A 413 -20.05 -15.07 -8.16
CA GLN A 413 -18.87 -14.31 -7.73
C GLN A 413 -17.60 -14.72 -8.49
N GLN A 414 -17.51 -16.00 -8.87
CA GLN A 414 -16.36 -16.55 -9.60
C GLN A 414 -16.21 -15.96 -11.01
N GLN A 415 -17.33 -15.65 -11.66
CA GLN A 415 -17.27 -14.99 -12.96
C GLN A 415 -16.79 -13.55 -12.86
N VAL A 416 -17.27 -12.79 -11.87
CA VAL A 416 -16.81 -11.40 -11.64
C VAL A 416 -15.32 -11.40 -11.33
N LYS A 417 -14.87 -12.34 -10.50
CA LYS A 417 -13.45 -12.55 -10.19
C LYS A 417 -12.62 -12.85 -11.44
N LYS A 418 -13.08 -13.76 -12.32
CA LYS A 418 -12.39 -14.04 -13.59
C LYS A 418 -12.28 -12.80 -14.46
N ALA A 419 -13.40 -12.10 -14.69
CA ALA A 419 -13.41 -10.90 -15.52
C ALA A 419 -12.52 -9.78 -14.96
N ALA A 420 -12.53 -9.60 -13.63
CA ALA A 420 -11.66 -8.65 -12.95
C ALA A 420 -10.18 -9.03 -13.09
N ARG A 421 -9.85 -10.31 -12.97
CA ARG A 421 -8.48 -10.82 -13.11
C ARG A 421 -7.97 -10.67 -14.55
N ASP A 422 -8.76 -11.06 -15.55
CA ASP A 422 -8.40 -10.90 -16.97
C ASP A 422 -8.10 -9.43 -17.30
N LEU A 423 -8.95 -8.51 -16.83
CA LEU A 423 -8.77 -7.07 -16.99
C LEU A 423 -7.50 -6.57 -16.26
N ALA A 424 -7.30 -6.98 -15.01
CA ALA A 424 -6.17 -6.55 -14.20
C ALA A 424 -4.82 -7.05 -14.76
N VAL A 425 -4.79 -8.26 -15.32
CA VAL A 425 -3.61 -8.81 -16.01
C VAL A 425 -3.31 -8.01 -17.29
N ASN A 426 -4.33 -7.68 -18.09
CA ASN A 426 -4.16 -6.82 -19.26
C ASN A 426 -3.58 -5.45 -18.87
N MET A 427 -4.17 -4.77 -17.89
CA MET A 427 -3.66 -3.47 -17.41
C MET A 427 -2.24 -3.57 -16.86
N SER A 428 -1.94 -4.62 -16.09
CA SER A 428 -0.61 -4.84 -15.51
C SER A 428 0.44 -5.06 -16.59
N SER A 429 0.13 -5.82 -17.66
CA SER A 429 1.04 -6.09 -18.77
C SER A 429 1.42 -4.84 -19.59
N ARG A 430 0.54 -3.82 -19.59
CA ARG A 430 0.71 -2.57 -20.34
C ARG A 430 1.27 -1.42 -19.49
N GLY A 431 1.25 -1.54 -18.16
CA GLY A 431 1.72 -0.49 -17.24
C GLY A 431 3.23 -0.29 -17.15
N TYR A 432 4.05 -1.07 -17.87
CA TYR A 432 5.51 -1.02 -17.79
C TYR A 432 6.16 0.04 -18.71
N GLY A 433 7.37 0.45 -18.36
CA GLY A 433 8.24 1.27 -19.21
C GLY A 433 7.76 2.71 -19.33
N MET A 434 7.82 3.28 -20.55
CA MET A 434 7.49 4.68 -20.78
C MET A 434 6.03 5.02 -20.45
N ILE A 435 5.12 4.04 -20.49
CA ILE A 435 3.70 4.21 -20.15
C ILE A 435 3.52 4.63 -18.69
N PHE A 436 4.36 4.12 -17.78
CA PHE A 436 4.31 4.49 -16.36
C PHE A 436 4.59 5.99 -16.17
N TYR A 437 5.68 6.47 -16.74
CA TYR A 437 6.07 7.87 -16.66
C TYR A 437 5.09 8.78 -17.39
N ALA A 438 4.63 8.36 -18.57
CA ALA A 438 3.61 9.06 -19.32
C ALA A 438 2.30 9.23 -18.52
N ALA A 439 1.88 8.20 -17.78
CA ALA A 439 0.70 8.28 -16.92
C ALA A 439 0.90 9.23 -15.73
N ALA A 440 2.09 9.25 -15.12
CA ALA A 440 2.42 10.17 -14.02
C ALA A 440 2.45 11.64 -14.49
N ASP A 441 3.07 11.90 -15.65
CA ASP A 441 3.12 13.23 -16.26
C ASP A 441 1.72 13.71 -16.66
N LEU A 442 0.92 12.81 -17.26
CA LEU A 442 -0.46 13.11 -17.65
C LEU A 442 -1.34 13.38 -16.43
N GLN A 443 -1.16 12.62 -15.34
CA GLN A 443 -1.88 12.84 -14.08
C GLN A 443 -1.52 14.21 -13.48
N LYS A 444 -0.24 14.59 -13.47
CA LYS A 444 0.20 15.91 -13.03
C LYS A 444 -0.45 17.02 -13.88
N GLN A 445 -0.39 16.90 -15.20
CA GLN A 445 -0.99 17.86 -16.14
C GLN A 445 -2.51 18.00 -15.91
N ILE A 446 -3.23 16.89 -15.72
CA ILE A 446 -4.66 16.89 -15.42
C ILE A 446 -4.94 17.61 -14.10
N ASN A 447 -4.16 17.33 -13.05
CA ASN A 447 -4.35 17.97 -11.75
C ASN A 447 -4.11 19.48 -11.81
N ASP A 448 -3.09 19.91 -12.54
CA ASP A 448 -2.81 21.34 -12.77
C ASP A 448 -3.96 22.01 -13.53
N MET A 449 -4.50 21.37 -14.56
CA MET A 449 -5.68 21.85 -15.30
C MET A 449 -6.93 21.91 -14.42
N ILE A 450 -7.18 20.89 -13.60
CA ILE A 450 -8.31 20.87 -12.66
C ILE A 450 -8.17 22.00 -11.64
N ALA A 451 -6.97 22.22 -11.09
CA ALA A 451 -6.71 23.30 -10.14
C ALA A 451 -7.01 24.67 -10.75
N LEU A 452 -6.57 24.91 -11.99
CA LEU A 452 -6.86 26.11 -12.75
C LEU A 452 -8.36 26.28 -13.00
N LEU A 453 -9.03 25.26 -13.54
CA LEU A 453 -10.45 25.35 -13.91
C LEU A 453 -11.38 25.47 -12.69
N ARG A 454 -10.93 25.05 -11.50
CA ARG A 454 -11.67 25.20 -10.24
C ARG A 454 -11.48 26.56 -9.58
N ASP A 455 -10.53 27.37 -10.04
CA ASP A 455 -10.25 28.68 -9.46
C ASP A 455 -11.52 29.56 -9.43
N PRO A 456 -11.83 30.20 -8.28
CA PRO A 456 -13.06 30.98 -8.14
C PRO A 456 -13.07 32.25 -9.01
N GLU A 457 -11.93 32.90 -9.26
CA GLU A 457 -11.86 34.08 -10.13
C GLU A 457 -12.12 33.69 -11.58
N LEU A 458 -11.50 32.59 -12.03
CA LEU A 458 -11.73 32.07 -13.36
C LEU A 458 -13.19 31.66 -13.56
N ARG A 459 -13.77 30.91 -12.60
CA ARG A 459 -15.20 30.53 -12.65
C ARG A 459 -16.12 31.75 -12.69
N ALA A 460 -15.82 32.79 -11.91
CA ALA A 460 -16.60 34.02 -11.89
C ALA A 460 -16.53 34.76 -13.23
N ALA A 461 -15.35 34.82 -13.88
CA ALA A 461 -15.16 35.47 -15.17
C ALA A 461 -16.02 34.86 -16.28
N PHE A 462 -16.30 33.56 -16.22
CA PHE A 462 -17.13 32.84 -17.19
C PHE A 462 -18.57 32.54 -16.70
N GLY A 463 -18.95 33.02 -15.50
CA GLY A 463 -20.27 32.76 -14.93
C GLY A 463 -20.56 31.27 -14.62
N ALA A 464 -19.51 30.46 -14.46
CA ALA A 464 -19.60 29.03 -14.28
C ALA A 464 -19.75 28.63 -12.80
N ARG A 465 -20.57 27.62 -12.51
CA ARG A 465 -20.74 27.10 -11.14
C ARG A 465 -19.60 26.17 -10.72
N ASP A 466 -19.08 25.39 -11.66
CA ASP A 466 -18.03 24.41 -11.47
C ASP A 466 -17.03 24.44 -12.64
N MET A 467 -15.96 23.64 -12.54
CA MET A 467 -14.89 23.59 -13.54
C MET A 467 -15.39 23.20 -14.93
N TRP A 468 -16.41 22.34 -14.97
CA TRP A 468 -16.94 21.82 -16.21
C TRP A 468 -17.82 22.84 -16.92
N GLY A 469 -18.53 23.70 -16.18
CA GLY A 469 -19.23 24.85 -16.76
C GLY A 469 -18.27 25.80 -17.49
N VAL A 470 -17.03 25.95 -17.02
CA VAL A 470 -15.99 26.71 -17.74
C VAL A 470 -15.62 26.01 -19.05
N ILE A 471 -15.40 24.69 -19.01
CA ILE A 471 -15.12 23.88 -20.20
C ILE A 471 -16.26 24.01 -21.21
N ASP A 472 -17.50 23.81 -20.79
CA ASP A 472 -18.67 23.85 -21.67
C ASP A 472 -18.87 25.23 -22.29
N GLN A 473 -18.71 26.30 -21.51
CA GLN A 473 -18.86 27.67 -22.01
C GLN A 473 -17.84 27.97 -23.10
N ILE A 474 -16.56 27.69 -22.86
CA ILE A 474 -15.47 28.00 -23.81
C ILE A 474 -15.52 27.07 -25.02
N ALA A 475 -15.79 25.78 -24.79
CA ALA A 475 -15.94 24.83 -25.89
C ALA A 475 -17.08 25.26 -26.82
N GLN A 476 -18.20 25.76 -26.26
CA GLN A 476 -19.34 26.24 -27.03
C GLN A 476 -19.05 27.54 -27.78
N THR A 477 -18.39 28.51 -27.15
CA THR A 477 -18.16 29.83 -27.77
C THR A 477 -16.99 29.84 -28.75
N GLU A 478 -15.90 29.13 -28.43
CA GLU A 478 -14.62 29.24 -29.16
C GLU A 478 -14.26 28.00 -29.98
N LEU A 479 -14.76 26.81 -29.60
CA LEU A 479 -14.31 25.53 -30.18
C LEU A 479 -15.42 24.77 -30.95
N GLY A 480 -16.56 25.42 -31.20
CA GLY A 480 -17.67 24.85 -31.96
C GLY A 480 -18.49 23.78 -31.21
N GLY A 481 -18.46 23.80 -29.88
CA GLY A 481 -19.20 22.90 -28.98
C GLY A 481 -18.40 21.69 -28.51
N ALA A 482 -18.62 21.29 -27.25
CA ALA A 482 -18.16 20.01 -26.71
C ALA A 482 -19.15 18.90 -27.08
N ARG A 483 -18.65 17.68 -27.34
CA ARG A 483 -19.51 16.51 -27.53
C ARG A 483 -20.05 16.07 -26.17
N ASN A 484 -21.37 16.06 -26.00
CA ASN A 484 -22.09 15.43 -24.88
C ASN A 484 -21.36 15.50 -23.52
N SER A 485 -21.25 16.70 -22.94
CA SER A 485 -20.37 16.95 -21.80
C SER A 485 -20.73 16.17 -20.53
N SER A 486 -22.03 15.92 -20.32
CA SER A 486 -22.51 15.10 -19.21
C SER A 486 -22.01 13.66 -19.29
N LYS A 487 -22.04 13.06 -20.49
CA LYS A 487 -21.56 11.69 -20.73
C LYS A 487 -20.09 11.52 -20.36
N TYR A 488 -19.21 12.37 -20.90
CA TYR A 488 -17.77 12.18 -20.70
C TYR A 488 -17.32 12.55 -19.28
N ARG A 489 -18.01 13.47 -18.60
CA ARG A 489 -17.80 13.71 -17.16
C ARG A 489 -18.08 12.44 -16.35
N MET A 490 -19.19 11.76 -16.63
CA MET A 490 -19.58 10.54 -15.92
C MET A 490 -18.62 9.40 -16.23
N LEU A 491 -18.27 9.18 -17.50
CA LEU A 491 -17.28 8.18 -17.90
C LEU A 491 -15.91 8.42 -17.24
N ALA A 492 -15.42 9.67 -17.19
CA ALA A 492 -14.16 10.01 -16.53
C ALA A 492 -14.18 9.63 -15.04
N THR A 493 -15.27 9.97 -14.35
CA THR A 493 -15.42 9.72 -12.90
C THR A 493 -15.57 8.23 -12.62
N SER A 494 -16.45 7.54 -13.35
CA SER A 494 -16.67 6.10 -13.20
C SER A 494 -15.43 5.28 -13.53
N GLY A 495 -14.72 5.64 -14.61
CA GLY A 495 -13.48 4.98 -15.00
C GLY A 495 -12.38 5.08 -13.93
N ALA A 496 -12.25 6.26 -13.31
CA ALA A 496 -11.32 6.47 -12.20
C ALA A 496 -11.71 5.66 -10.96
N ILE A 497 -13.01 5.56 -10.62
CA ILE A 497 -13.48 4.75 -9.49
C ILE A 497 -13.17 3.26 -9.73
N ILE A 498 -13.52 2.75 -10.91
CA ILE A 498 -13.36 1.33 -11.27
C ILE A 498 -11.88 0.92 -11.22
N THR A 499 -11.00 1.69 -11.85
CA THR A 499 -9.56 1.41 -11.87
C THR A 499 -8.91 1.51 -10.49
N ASN A 500 -9.27 2.52 -9.69
CA ASN A 500 -8.80 2.63 -8.30
C ASN A 500 -9.34 1.49 -7.41
N TRP A 501 -10.55 1.00 -7.68
CA TRP A 501 -11.12 -0.11 -6.92
C TRP A 501 -10.35 -1.41 -7.19
N ILE A 502 -10.08 -1.73 -8.46
CA ILE A 502 -9.26 -2.89 -8.83
C ILE A 502 -7.87 -2.78 -8.19
N ALA A 503 -7.25 -1.60 -8.24
CA ALA A 503 -5.94 -1.34 -7.66
C ALA A 503 -5.90 -1.53 -6.14
N ASN A 504 -6.97 -1.20 -5.41
CA ASN A 504 -7.04 -1.33 -3.96
C ASN A 504 -7.41 -2.74 -3.49
N HIS A 505 -7.90 -3.61 -4.38
CA HIS A 505 -8.43 -4.93 -4.04
C HIS A 505 -7.69 -6.07 -4.77
N THR A 506 -6.40 -5.88 -5.05
CA THR A 506 -5.56 -6.91 -5.67
C THR A 506 -5.45 -8.18 -4.83
N ASP A 507 -5.55 -8.07 -3.51
CA ASP A 507 -5.52 -9.23 -2.61
C ASP A 507 -6.75 -10.12 -2.81
N ARG A 508 -7.92 -9.53 -3.07
CA ARG A 508 -9.14 -10.27 -3.39
C ARG A 508 -9.06 -10.99 -4.73
N LEU A 509 -8.25 -10.50 -5.67
CA LEU A 509 -7.96 -11.17 -6.95
C LEU A 509 -7.02 -12.37 -6.79
N ARG A 510 -6.18 -12.36 -5.76
CA ARG A 510 -5.20 -13.42 -5.44
C ARG A 510 -5.85 -14.56 -4.65
N ASP A 511 -6.70 -14.25 -3.68
CA ASP A 511 -7.38 -15.26 -2.87
C ASP A 511 -8.49 -15.98 -3.67
N PRO A 512 -8.45 -17.31 -3.88
CA PRO A 512 -9.51 -18.03 -4.60
C PRO A 512 -10.87 -18.06 -3.87
N THR A 513 -10.85 -17.91 -2.54
CA THR A 513 -11.99 -18.15 -1.66
C THR A 513 -12.72 -16.88 -1.24
N ALA A 514 -12.04 -15.73 -1.23
CA ALA A 514 -12.66 -14.45 -0.92
C ALA A 514 -13.71 -14.06 -1.99
N PRO A 515 -14.86 -13.46 -1.61
CA PRO A 515 -15.77 -12.87 -2.59
C PRO A 515 -15.12 -11.67 -3.29
N MET A 516 -15.46 -11.45 -4.56
CA MET A 516 -14.90 -10.30 -5.30
C MET A 516 -15.58 -8.99 -4.86
N VAL A 517 -16.91 -9.04 -4.71
CA VAL A 517 -17.75 -7.91 -4.28
C VAL A 517 -18.56 -8.34 -3.06
N GLU A 518 -18.40 -7.62 -1.96
CA GLU A 518 -19.15 -7.81 -0.71
C GLU A 518 -20.55 -7.21 -0.85
N LEU A 519 -21.53 -8.06 -1.16
CA LEU A 519 -22.92 -7.61 -1.40
C LEU A 519 -23.54 -6.92 -0.19
N ARG A 520 -23.11 -7.27 1.03
CA ARG A 520 -23.55 -6.61 2.27
C ARG A 520 -23.13 -5.13 2.29
N ASP A 521 -21.91 -4.84 1.85
CA ASP A 521 -21.36 -3.48 1.80
C ASP A 521 -21.98 -2.67 0.66
N VAL A 522 -22.45 -3.32 -0.41
CA VAL A 522 -23.21 -2.65 -1.48
C VAL A 522 -24.59 -2.21 -0.99
N GLU A 523 -25.22 -3.00 -0.12
CA GLU A 523 -26.56 -2.69 0.41
C GLU A 523 -26.53 -1.64 1.52
N ASN A 524 -25.52 -1.74 2.38
CA ASN A 524 -25.30 -0.83 3.49
C ASN A 524 -23.88 -0.26 3.42
N PRO A 525 -23.65 0.77 2.58
CA PRO A 525 -22.31 1.30 2.35
C PRO A 525 -21.66 1.81 3.63
N PRO A 526 -20.40 1.43 3.91
CA PRO A 526 -19.69 1.91 5.08
C PRO A 526 -19.48 3.44 5.00
N ALA A 527 -19.52 4.11 6.14
CA ALA A 527 -19.27 5.54 6.21
C ALA A 527 -17.81 5.84 5.85
N ARG A 528 -17.57 6.82 4.96
CA ARG A 528 -16.21 7.25 4.61
C ARG A 528 -15.61 8.09 5.73
N ALA A 529 -14.31 7.93 5.95
CA ALA A 529 -13.54 8.87 6.77
C ALA A 529 -13.50 10.26 6.11
N SER A 530 -13.39 11.32 6.92
CA SER A 530 -13.27 12.69 6.43
C SER A 530 -12.10 12.83 5.46
N GLY A 531 -12.34 13.45 4.30
CA GLY A 531 -11.34 13.63 3.24
C GLY A 531 -11.23 12.47 2.24
N GLN A 532 -11.88 11.33 2.46
CA GLN A 532 -11.94 10.25 1.48
C GLN A 532 -13.07 10.49 0.46
N THR A 533 -12.75 10.25 -0.81
CA THR A 533 -13.68 10.37 -1.95
C THR A 533 -13.89 9.00 -2.61
N PRO A 534 -14.96 8.82 -3.39
CA PRO A 534 -15.16 7.62 -4.21
C PRO A 534 -13.99 7.31 -5.14
N VAL A 535 -13.24 8.33 -5.57
CA VAL A 535 -12.08 8.15 -6.45
C VAL A 535 -10.83 7.77 -5.65
N SER A 536 -10.62 8.33 -4.46
CA SER A 536 -9.40 8.07 -3.68
C SER A 536 -9.42 6.74 -2.94
N LYS A 537 -10.58 6.36 -2.37
CA LYS A 537 -10.78 5.09 -1.65
C LYS A 537 -12.17 4.53 -1.98
N PRO A 538 -12.34 3.95 -3.18
CA PRO A 538 -13.60 3.36 -3.61
C PRO A 538 -13.99 2.14 -2.75
N THR A 539 -15.26 2.07 -2.38
CA THR A 539 -15.88 0.91 -1.75
C THR A 539 -16.59 0.04 -2.80
N ASP A 540 -17.08 -1.14 -2.40
CA ASP A 540 -17.84 -2.01 -3.29
C ASP A 540 -19.15 -1.37 -3.78
N TYR A 541 -19.77 -0.53 -2.96
CA TYR A 541 -20.89 0.31 -3.37
C TYR A 541 -20.51 1.28 -4.50
N ASP A 542 -19.33 1.91 -4.41
CA ASP A 542 -18.86 2.83 -5.46
C ASP A 542 -18.56 2.12 -6.75
N LEU A 543 -17.94 0.93 -6.67
CA LEU A 543 -17.69 0.11 -7.84
C LEU A 543 -19.01 -0.17 -8.56
N VAL A 544 -20.00 -0.70 -7.84
CA VAL A 544 -21.30 -1.05 -8.42
C VAL A 544 -21.95 0.18 -9.06
N ASN A 545 -22.00 1.30 -8.35
CA ASN A 545 -22.59 2.52 -8.88
C ASN A 545 -21.82 3.05 -10.11
N ALA A 546 -20.50 3.02 -10.08
CA ALA A 546 -19.66 3.43 -11.21
C ALA A 546 -19.86 2.52 -12.43
N CYS A 547 -20.00 1.21 -12.23
CA CYS A 547 -20.30 0.25 -13.29
C CYS A 547 -21.68 0.51 -13.92
N GLU A 548 -22.72 0.73 -13.11
CA GLU A 548 -24.06 1.07 -13.61
C GLU A 548 -24.07 2.39 -14.39
N MET A 549 -23.42 3.43 -13.85
CA MET A 549 -23.26 4.71 -14.55
C MET A 549 -22.50 4.56 -15.87
N TRP A 550 -21.44 3.74 -15.88
CA TRP A 550 -20.67 3.47 -17.10
C TRP A 550 -21.52 2.80 -18.18
N LEU A 551 -22.33 1.79 -17.83
CA LEU A 551 -23.21 1.09 -18.77
C LEU A 551 -24.30 2.00 -19.33
N ALA A 552 -24.92 2.82 -18.45
CA ALA A 552 -25.94 3.76 -18.85
C ALA A 552 -25.44 4.75 -19.93
N ASP A 553 -24.23 5.26 -19.76
CA ASP A 553 -23.63 6.25 -20.68
C ASP A 553 -22.97 5.64 -21.92
N SER A 554 -22.63 4.36 -21.86
CA SER A 554 -22.08 3.61 -22.99
C SER A 554 -23.16 3.17 -24.00
N ALA A 555 -24.45 3.44 -23.72
CA ALA A 555 -25.61 3.07 -24.55
C ALA A 555 -25.66 1.56 -24.90
N MET A 556 -25.26 0.70 -23.96
CA MET A 556 -25.36 -0.75 -24.13
C MET A 556 -26.77 -1.23 -23.74
N GLY A 557 -27.42 -1.99 -24.64
CA GLY A 557 -28.71 -2.62 -24.32
C GLY A 557 -28.56 -3.78 -23.34
N GLU A 558 -29.60 -4.09 -22.57
CA GLU A 558 -29.58 -5.12 -21.51
C GLU A 558 -29.19 -6.51 -22.05
N ASP A 559 -29.68 -6.89 -23.23
CA ASP A 559 -29.31 -8.15 -23.90
C ASP A 559 -27.80 -8.26 -24.17
N ARG A 560 -27.15 -7.12 -24.46
CA ARG A 560 -25.70 -7.07 -24.72
C ARG A 560 -24.89 -7.14 -23.42
N VAL A 561 -25.41 -6.58 -22.33
CA VAL A 561 -24.83 -6.70 -20.99
C VAL A 561 -24.85 -8.18 -20.56
N GLU A 562 -25.98 -8.87 -20.73
CA GLU A 562 -26.12 -10.29 -20.39
C GLU A 562 -25.20 -11.19 -21.23
N GLN A 563 -25.08 -10.92 -22.53
CA GLN A 563 -24.15 -11.65 -23.42
C GLN A 563 -22.68 -11.43 -23.02
N MET A 564 -22.30 -10.20 -22.67
CA MET A 564 -20.93 -9.88 -22.23
C MET A 564 -20.64 -10.41 -20.84
N SER A 565 -21.67 -10.54 -19.98
CA SER A 565 -21.57 -11.22 -18.70
C SER A 565 -21.69 -12.74 -18.82
N GLN A 566 -21.27 -13.37 -19.90
CA GLN A 566 -21.11 -14.84 -19.97
C GLN A 566 -19.64 -15.26 -19.83
N PRO A 567 -19.33 -16.42 -19.22
CA PRO A 567 -17.96 -16.93 -19.17
C PRO A 567 -17.44 -17.25 -20.58
N ARG A 568 -16.31 -16.64 -20.95
CA ARG A 568 -15.53 -16.95 -22.16
C ARG A 568 -14.08 -17.23 -21.79
N GLU A 569 -13.39 -17.93 -22.68
CA GLU A 569 -11.95 -18.18 -22.59
C GLU A 569 -11.19 -16.84 -22.69
N SER A 570 -10.16 -16.67 -21.87
CA SER A 570 -9.37 -15.43 -21.83
C SER A 570 -8.48 -15.38 -23.07
N PRO A 571 -8.26 -14.20 -23.69
CA PRO A 571 -7.29 -14.07 -24.78
C PRO A 571 -5.91 -14.58 -24.34
N GLN A 572 -5.24 -15.37 -25.18
CA GLN A 572 -3.87 -15.78 -24.90
C GLN A 572 -2.96 -14.56 -25.00
N VAL A 573 -2.66 -13.94 -23.86
CA VAL A 573 -1.60 -12.94 -23.77
C VAL A 573 -0.28 -13.70 -23.92
N THR A 574 0.30 -13.68 -25.11
CA THR A 574 1.64 -14.24 -25.30
C THR A 574 2.59 -13.44 -24.42
N ALA A 575 3.22 -14.12 -23.46
CA ALA A 575 4.32 -13.53 -22.70
C ALA A 575 5.30 -12.91 -23.69
N ARG A 576 5.87 -11.75 -23.35
CA ARG A 576 6.98 -11.21 -24.14
C ARG A 576 7.97 -12.35 -24.39
N PRO A 577 8.41 -12.58 -25.64
CA PRO A 577 9.49 -13.52 -25.87
C PRO A 577 10.63 -13.09 -24.96
N ILE A 578 11.01 -13.95 -24.02
CA ILE A 578 12.23 -13.75 -23.25
C ILE A 578 13.31 -13.64 -24.31
N GLN A 579 13.81 -12.42 -24.55
CA GLN A 579 14.91 -12.24 -25.47
C GLN A 579 16.12 -12.84 -24.79
N ILE A 580 16.37 -14.13 -25.07
CA ILE A 580 17.59 -14.81 -24.68
C ILE A 580 18.73 -13.89 -25.15
N PRO A 581 19.57 -13.35 -24.22
CA PRO A 581 20.72 -12.55 -24.57
C PRO A 581 21.54 -13.27 -25.63
N SER A 582 22.10 -12.57 -26.61
CA SER A 582 22.85 -13.20 -27.72
C SER A 582 23.92 -14.17 -27.22
N ILE A 583 24.58 -13.86 -26.10
CA ILE A 583 25.55 -14.74 -25.41
C ILE A 583 24.93 -16.08 -24.96
N ALA A 584 23.70 -16.06 -24.44
CA ALA A 584 23.00 -17.28 -24.03
C ALA A 584 22.48 -18.07 -25.25
N ARG A 585 22.22 -17.40 -26.37
CA ARG A 585 21.86 -18.02 -27.64
C ARG A 585 23.08 -18.72 -28.27
N ASP A 586 24.24 -18.06 -28.26
CA ASP A 586 25.52 -18.62 -28.73
C ASP A 586 26.00 -19.79 -27.86
N LEU A 587 25.76 -19.75 -26.54
CA LEU A 587 26.05 -20.87 -25.63
C LEU A 587 25.11 -22.08 -25.84
N LEU A 588 23.83 -21.84 -26.10
CA LEU A 588 22.87 -22.92 -26.41
C LEU A 588 23.15 -23.57 -27.78
N GLU A 589 23.53 -22.78 -28.79
CA GLU A 589 23.96 -23.29 -30.08
C GLU A 589 25.33 -23.99 -30.01
N GLY A 590 26.26 -23.49 -29.18
CA GLY A 590 27.59 -24.08 -28.96
C GLY A 590 27.58 -25.41 -28.20
N THR A 591 26.52 -25.72 -27.45
CA THR A 591 26.36 -26.98 -26.70
C THR A 591 25.54 -28.04 -27.44
N GLY A 592 25.09 -27.76 -28.67
CA GLY A 592 24.35 -28.73 -29.50
C GLY A 592 22.91 -29.00 -29.03
N LEU A 593 22.37 -28.20 -28.11
CA LEU A 593 20.98 -28.24 -27.66
C LEU A 593 20.09 -27.28 -28.44
N GLY A 594 20.24 -27.25 -29.76
CA GLY A 594 19.38 -26.49 -30.66
C GLY A 594 17.95 -27.02 -30.62
N LEU A 595 17.02 -26.19 -30.15
CA LEU A 595 15.56 -26.36 -30.27
C LEU A 595 15.15 -26.25 -31.74
N GLY A 596 15.48 -27.27 -32.51
CA GLY A 596 14.98 -27.53 -33.87
C GLY A 596 13.90 -28.60 -33.84
N MET A 597 12.74 -28.28 -33.26
CA MET A 597 11.48 -28.97 -33.58
C MET A 597 10.44 -27.93 -33.94
N GLY A 598 10.38 -27.60 -35.24
CA GLY A 598 9.23 -26.94 -35.82
C GLY A 598 8.06 -27.92 -35.82
N PHE A 599 7.00 -27.56 -35.11
CA PHE A 599 5.67 -28.10 -35.35
C PHE A 599 5.21 -27.53 -36.71
N ASP A 600 5.26 -28.36 -37.75
CA ASP A 600 4.72 -28.08 -39.08
C ASP A 600 3.41 -28.87 -39.25
N PRO A 601 2.24 -28.25 -39.04
CA PRO A 601 0.97 -28.93 -39.26
C PRO A 601 0.62 -28.85 -40.74
N GLY A 602 1.12 -29.82 -41.50
CA GLY A 602 0.50 -30.22 -42.75
C GLY A 602 1.45 -30.29 -43.92
N LEU A 603 2.00 -31.50 -44.15
CA LEU A 603 2.30 -31.98 -45.48
C LEU A 603 2.30 -33.51 -45.50
N SER A 604 1.12 -34.06 -45.78
CA SER A 604 0.90 -35.45 -46.15
C SER A 604 1.62 -35.80 -47.46
N ARG A 605 2.42 -36.88 -47.42
CA ARG A 605 2.74 -37.77 -48.55
C ARG A 605 2.61 -39.19 -48.01
N ALA A 606 2.04 -40.18 -48.69
CA ALA A 606 1.43 -40.29 -49.99
C ALA A 606 0.66 -41.63 -50.01
N ASN A 607 -0.47 -41.69 -50.72
CA ASN A 607 -0.78 -42.72 -51.72
C ASN A 607 -2.29 -42.78 -51.99
N GLY A 608 -2.67 -42.67 -53.28
CA GLY A 608 -3.96 -43.20 -53.74
C GLY A 608 -4.73 -42.35 -54.76
N ARG A 609 -4.29 -42.40 -56.02
CA ARG A 609 -5.11 -42.48 -57.25
C ARG A 609 -6.21 -41.43 -57.55
N ALA A 610 -6.00 -40.83 -58.72
CA ALA A 610 -6.91 -40.73 -59.87
C ALA A 610 -7.79 -39.48 -60.06
N ASN A 611 -7.47 -38.81 -61.17
CA ASN A 611 -8.33 -38.21 -62.20
C ASN A 611 -9.24 -37.01 -61.87
N GLY A 612 -9.10 -35.95 -62.66
CA GLY A 612 -10.23 -35.07 -62.98
C GLY A 612 -9.86 -33.63 -63.37
N HIS A 613 -9.71 -33.41 -64.68
CA HIS A 613 -9.66 -32.16 -65.44
C HIS A 613 -10.30 -30.86 -64.88
N GLY A 614 -9.74 -29.73 -65.36
CA GLY A 614 -10.50 -28.51 -65.71
C GLY A 614 -9.89 -27.22 -65.16
N SER A 615 -8.90 -26.62 -65.82
CA SER A 615 -9.06 -25.47 -66.75
C SER A 615 -9.33 -24.10 -66.11
N TYR A 616 -8.29 -23.26 -66.20
CA TYR A 616 -8.27 -21.91 -66.77
C TYR A 616 -8.96 -20.70 -66.11
N ALA A 617 -8.10 -19.70 -65.86
CA ALA A 617 -8.21 -18.24 -66.08
C ALA A 617 -9.24 -17.43 -65.29
N GLY A 618 -8.94 -16.21 -64.87
CA GLY A 618 -7.76 -15.39 -65.11
C GLY A 618 -8.02 -13.93 -64.71
N TYR A 619 -6.91 -13.20 -64.63
CA TYR A 619 -6.73 -11.75 -64.50
C TYR A 619 -7.12 -11.08 -63.18
#